data_AF-A0AAJ2AQM8-F1
#
_entry.id   AF-A0AAJ2AQM8-F1
#
_cell.length_a   1.000
_cell.length_b   1.000
_cell.length_c   1.000
_cell.angle_alpha   90.00
_cell.angle_beta   90.00
_cell.angle_gamma   90.00
#
_symmetry.space_group_name_H-M   'P 1'
#
loop_
_entity.id
_entity.type
_entity.pdbx_description
1 polymer ?
#
loop_
_entity_poly.entity_id
_entity_poly.type
_entity_poly.pdbx_seq_one_letter_code
_entity_poly.pdbx_strand_id
1 'polypeptide(L)' 'MSTYFDTPAMDLRGKGASLRVRATGEQRIQTLKLDGSMTAGLFERDEFECAINGDVPDLEALLRIVPKSSRRRIS' A
#
# COMPACT_ATOMS: atom_id res chain seq x y z
N MET A 1 -14.28 -9.01 -0.55
CA MET A 1 -13.54 -9.08 -1.83
C MET A 1 -12.23 -8.32 -1.69
N SER A 2 -11.17 -8.70 -2.38
CA SER A 2 -9.88 -7.99 -2.36
C SER A 2 -9.38 -7.76 -3.79
N THR A 3 -9.00 -6.54 -4.11
CA THR A 3 -8.47 -6.14 -5.42
C THR A 3 -7.09 -5.53 -5.25
N TYR A 4 -6.13 -5.99 -6.03
CA TYR A 4 -4.76 -5.48 -6.04
C TYR A 4 -4.58 -4.51 -7.20
N PHE A 5 -3.85 -3.42 -6.94
CA PHE A 5 -3.59 -2.37 -7.90
C PHE A 5 -2.10 -2.21 -8.08
N ASP A 6 -1.70 -2.06 -9.33
CA ASP A 6 -0.35 -1.72 -9.76
C ASP A 6 -0.45 -0.98 -11.09
N THR A 7 0.65 -0.42 -11.56
CA THR A 7 0.73 0.11 -12.93
C THR A 7 0.83 -1.05 -13.92
N PRO A 8 0.55 -0.83 -15.22
CA PRO A 8 0.80 -1.84 -16.25
C PRO A 8 2.27 -2.31 -16.28
N ALA A 9 3.20 -1.46 -15.84
CA ALA A 9 4.63 -1.76 -15.74
C ALA A 9 5.01 -2.52 -14.45
N MET A 10 4.08 -2.76 -13.53
CA MET A 10 4.30 -3.38 -12.23
C MET A 10 5.28 -2.60 -11.33
N ASP A 11 5.16 -1.27 -11.30
CA ASP A 11 6.08 -0.40 -10.57
C ASP A 11 6.10 -0.67 -9.05
N LEU A 12 4.94 -0.94 -8.44
CA LEU A 12 4.88 -1.24 -7.00
C LEU A 12 5.59 -2.54 -6.71
N ARG A 13 5.26 -3.60 -7.47
CA ARG A 13 5.94 -4.89 -7.33
C ARG A 13 7.44 -4.78 -7.55
N GLY A 14 7.89 -4.03 -8.55
CA GLY A 14 9.30 -3.79 -8.83
C GLY A 14 10.06 -3.12 -7.67
N LYS A 15 9.34 -2.35 -6.84
CA LYS A 15 9.87 -1.68 -5.64
C LYS A 15 9.63 -2.47 -4.34
N GLY A 16 9.17 -3.73 -4.43
CA GLY A 16 8.84 -4.54 -3.26
C GLY A 16 7.64 -3.96 -2.49
N ALA A 17 6.65 -3.44 -3.19
CA ALA A 17 5.44 -2.89 -2.59
C ALA A 17 4.19 -3.56 -3.16
N SER A 18 3.09 -3.50 -2.41
CA SER A 18 1.77 -3.93 -2.88
C SER A 18 0.69 -2.99 -2.38
N LEU A 19 -0.27 -2.65 -3.24
CA LEU A 19 -1.44 -1.85 -2.91
C LEU A 19 -2.71 -2.68 -3.13
N ARG A 20 -3.57 -2.74 -2.12
CA ARG A 20 -4.80 -3.53 -2.14
C ARG A 20 -5.97 -2.72 -1.60
N VAL A 21 -7.14 -2.82 -2.24
CA VAL A 21 -8.43 -2.43 -1.64
C VAL A 21 -9.20 -3.68 -1.24
N ARG A 22 -9.63 -3.75 0.01
CA ARG A 22 -10.50 -4.80 0.55
C ARG A 22 -11.90 -4.24 0.80
N ALA A 23 -12.88 -4.90 0.21
CA ALA A 23 -14.31 -4.67 0.42
C ALA A 23 -14.84 -5.60 1.51
N THR A 24 -15.45 -5.02 2.55
CA THR A 24 -16.18 -5.70 3.63
C THR A 24 -17.53 -5.04 3.84
N GLY A 25 -18.58 -5.63 3.24
CA GLY A 25 -19.88 -4.96 3.10
C GLY A 25 -19.74 -3.65 2.32
N GLU A 26 -20.23 -2.55 2.91
CA GLU A 26 -20.10 -1.20 2.35
C GLU A 26 -18.73 -0.56 2.62
N GLN A 27 -17.95 -1.11 3.55
CA GLN A 27 -16.66 -0.54 3.91
C GLN A 27 -15.59 -0.89 2.88
N ARG A 28 -14.68 0.05 2.67
CA ARG A 28 -13.51 -0.10 1.82
C ARG A 28 -12.27 0.30 2.59
N ILE A 29 -11.32 -0.62 2.62
CA ILE A 29 -10.05 -0.45 3.32
C ILE A 29 -8.94 -0.63 2.30
N GLN A 30 -8.10 0.39 2.13
CA GLN A 30 -6.89 0.25 1.33
C GLN A 30 -5.69 -0.05 2.24
N THR A 31 -4.79 -0.88 1.74
CA THR A 31 -3.57 -1.27 2.43
C THR A 31 -2.38 -1.10 1.47
N LEU A 32 -1.39 -0.32 1.86
CA LEU A 32 -0.07 -0.31 1.24
C LEU A 32 0.89 -1.10 2.11
N LYS A 33 1.55 -2.10 1.54
CA LYS A 33 2.65 -2.83 2.17
C LYS A 33 3.95 -2.47 1.46
N LEU A 34 4.99 -2.21 2.24
CA LEU A 34 6.36 -2.08 1.76
C LEU A 34 7.19 -3.22 2.34
N ASP A 35 7.87 -3.97 1.48
CA ASP A 35 8.81 -4.98 1.89
C ASP A 35 10.01 -4.29 2.53
N GLY A 36 10.21 -4.54 3.83
CA GLY A 36 11.34 -3.99 4.59
C GLY A 36 12.68 -4.32 3.93
N SER A 37 13.64 -3.40 4.02
CA SER A 37 15.01 -3.68 3.55
C SER A 37 15.57 -4.90 4.27
N MET A 38 16.23 -5.80 3.55
CA MET A 38 16.99 -6.91 4.12
C MET A 38 18.13 -6.41 5.01
N THR A 39 17.84 -6.03 6.26
CA THR A 39 18.86 -5.73 7.26
C THR A 39 18.59 -6.62 8.46
N ALA A 40 19.28 -7.77 8.50
CA ALA A 40 19.44 -8.66 9.65
C ALA A 40 18.17 -8.99 10.47
N GLY A 41 17.34 -9.89 9.96
CA GLY A 41 16.58 -10.83 10.81
C GLY A 41 15.28 -10.36 11.47
N LEU A 42 14.90 -9.07 11.39
CA LEU A 42 13.56 -8.62 11.75
C LEU A 42 12.86 -8.04 10.51
N PHE A 43 11.89 -8.77 9.97
CA PHE A 43 11.02 -8.27 8.92
C PHE A 43 10.04 -7.24 9.49
N GLU A 44 10.47 -6.00 9.71
CA GLU A 44 9.54 -4.88 9.82
C GLU A 44 9.08 -4.51 8.41
N ARG A 45 7.97 -5.13 7.96
CA ARG A 45 7.26 -4.66 6.77
C ARG A 45 6.42 -3.47 7.20
N ASP A 46 6.67 -2.32 6.59
CA ASP A 46 5.80 -1.17 6.81
C ASP A 46 4.44 -1.46 6.16
N GLU A 47 3.38 -1.50 6.96
CA GLU A 47 2.02 -1.69 6.50
C GLU A 47 1.16 -0.50 6.93
N PHE A 48 0.55 0.16 5.95
CA PHE A 48 -0.27 1.35 6.15
C PHE A 48 -1.68 1.06 5.67
N GLU A 49 -2.65 1.16 6.57
CA GLU A 49 -4.06 0.87 6.30
C GLU A 49 -4.95 2.09 6.59
N CYS A 50 -5.88 2.41 5.69
CA CYS A 50 -6.93 3.39 5.94
C CYS A 50 -8.24 3.07 5.23
N ALA A 51 -9.33 3.62 5.76
CA ALA A 51 -10.63 3.59 5.10
C ALA A 51 -10.68 4.59 3.93
N ILE A 52 -11.42 4.22 2.88
CA ILE A 52 -11.63 5.03 1.67
C ILE A 52 -13.09 4.95 1.21
N ASN A 53 -13.51 5.90 0.38
CA ASN A 53 -14.85 5.95 -0.21
C ASN A 53 -14.82 5.44 -1.65
N GLY A 54 -14.60 4.14 -1.86
CA GLY A 54 -14.63 3.55 -3.20
C GLY A 54 -13.86 2.23 -3.35
N ASP A 55 -14.08 1.56 -4.48
CA ASP A 55 -13.42 0.29 -4.83
C ASP A 55 -11.99 0.45 -5.39
N VAL A 56 -11.57 1.69 -5.67
CA VAL A 56 -10.24 2.02 -6.21
C VAL A 56 -9.40 2.78 -5.18
N PRO A 57 -8.05 2.67 -5.21
CA PRO A 57 -7.21 3.34 -4.23
C PRO A 57 -7.37 4.86 -4.25
N ASP A 58 -7.40 5.45 -3.06
CA ASP A 58 -7.32 6.90 -2.85
C ASP A 58 -5.87 7.26 -2.49
N LEU A 59 -5.16 7.83 -3.46
CA LEU A 59 -3.75 8.21 -3.30
C LEU A 59 -3.59 9.37 -2.30
N GLU A 60 -4.56 10.28 -2.16
CA GLU A 60 -4.46 11.34 -1.18
C GLU A 60 -4.59 10.79 0.24
N ALA A 61 -5.56 9.90 0.46
CA ALA A 61 -5.71 9.20 1.74
C ALA A 61 -4.44 8.42 2.09
N LEU A 62 -3.81 7.81 1.09
CA LEU A 62 -2.53 7.11 1.27
C LEU A 62 -1.41 8.07 1.68
N LEU A 63 -1.28 9.20 0.97
CA LEU A 63 -0.28 10.22 1.26
C LEU A 63 -0.47 10.90 2.62
N ARG A 64 -1.65 10.84 3.23
CA ARG A 64 -1.87 11.34 4.61
C ARG A 64 -1.27 10.40 5.66
N ILE A 65 -1.33 9.09 5.43
CA ILE A 65 -0.91 8.08 6.42
C ILE A 65 0.51 7.55 6.21
N VAL A 66 1.05 7.63 4.99
CA VAL A 66 2.40 7.14 4.70
C VAL A 66 3.45 8.21 5.05
N PRO A 67 4.42 7.93 5.93
CA PRO A 67 5.50 8.86 6.28
C PRO A 67 6.31 9.28 5.06
N LYS A 68 6.81 10.53 5.07
CA LYS A 68 7.64 11.05 3.96
C LYS A 68 8.90 10.21 3.72
N SER A 69 9.48 9.62 4.75
CA SER A 69 10.62 8.70 4.66
C SER A 69 10.29 7.47 3.81
N SER A 70 9.10 6.89 4.00
CA SER A 70 8.64 5.70 3.28
C SER A 70 8.23 5.99 1.83
N ARG A 71 7.77 7.22 1.51
CA ARG A 71 7.38 7.61 0.13
C ARG A 71 8.52 7.50 -0.88
N ARG A 72 9.76 7.78 -0.47
CA ARG A 72 10.95 7.69 -1.34
C ARG A 72 11.21 6.28 -1.88
N ARG A 73 10.66 5.25 -1.23
CA ARG A 73 10.80 3.84 -1.63
C ARG A 73 9.82 3.44 -2.72
N ILE A 74 8.76 4.22 -2.92
CA ILE A 74 7.70 3.94 -3.90
C ILE A 74 7.55 5.03 -4.98
N SER A 75 8.17 6.19 -4.79
CA SER A 75 8.27 7.27 -5.79
C SER A 75 9.01 6.83 -7.04
#